data_AF-A0AAW9IUM5-F1
#
_entry.id   AF-A0AAW9IUM5-F1
#
_cell.length_a   1.000
_cell.length_b   1.000
_cell.length_c   1.000
_cell.angle_alpha   90.00
_cell.angle_beta   90.00
_cell.angle_gamma   90.00
#
_symmetry.space_group_name_H-M   'P 1'
#
loop_
_entity.id
_entity.type
_entity.pdbx_description
1 polymer ?
#
loop_
_entity_poly.entity_id
_entity_poly.type
_entity_poly.pdbx_seq_one_letter_code
_entity_poly.pdbx_strand_id
1 'polypeptide(L)'
;FIKFLLPQLIDSVVGLVNDIPTYIINSRKFFNEVIIELDLHEENSQILIDSFNNLVNYVIRFATNLIPALGGFVARILSSIWNVILGIVISVYLLIDKDNLCALSKKVTFGLFPESYANELVKLVHKSNYTFGRFLVGKIIDSMIIG
;
A
#
# COMPACT_ATOMS: atom_id res chain seq x y z
N PHE A 1 -14.44 10.63 -5.24
CA PHE A 1 -13.05 11.11 -5.09
C PHE A 1 -12.04 10.08 -5.65
N ILE A 2 -11.79 8.95 -4.99
CA ILE A 2 -10.80 7.94 -5.44
C ILE A 2 -11.09 7.37 -6.84
N LYS A 3 -12.36 7.08 -7.18
CA LYS A 3 -12.75 6.56 -8.51
C LYS A 3 -12.43 7.52 -9.67
N PHE A 4 -12.31 8.81 -9.42
CA PHE A 4 -12.02 9.83 -10.45
C PHE A 4 -10.55 10.26 -10.45
N LEU A 5 -9.96 10.43 -9.27
CA LEU A 5 -8.57 10.87 -9.16
C LEU A 5 -7.57 9.78 -9.51
N LEU A 6 -7.82 8.52 -9.14
CA LEU A 6 -6.87 7.44 -9.36
C LEU A 6 -6.58 7.18 -10.86
N PRO A 7 -7.58 7.02 -11.75
CA PRO A 7 -7.31 6.88 -13.18
C PRO A 7 -6.65 8.13 -13.75
N GLN A 8 -7.10 9.34 -13.34
CA GLN A 8 -6.51 10.59 -13.80
C GLN A 8 -5.03 10.76 -13.38
N LEU A 9 -4.66 10.28 -12.20
CA LEU A 9 -3.27 10.27 -11.73
C LEU A 9 -2.42 9.28 -12.54
N ILE A 10 -2.97 8.09 -12.85
CA ILE A 10 -2.30 7.12 -13.72
C ILE A 10 -2.09 7.71 -15.10
N ASP A 11 -3.13 8.29 -15.70
CA ASP A 11 -3.05 8.91 -17.03
C ASP A 11 -2.05 10.07 -17.05
N SER A 12 -1.98 10.87 -15.98
CA SER A 12 -1.01 11.96 -15.85
C SER A 12 0.43 11.45 -15.75
N VAL A 13 0.66 10.36 -15.02
CA VAL A 13 1.99 9.74 -14.90
C VAL A 13 2.39 9.05 -16.20
N VAL A 14 1.46 8.38 -16.87
CA VAL A 14 1.69 7.78 -18.18
C VAL A 14 2.02 8.87 -19.22
N GLY A 15 1.25 9.96 -19.24
CA GLY A 15 1.53 11.12 -20.10
C GLY A 15 2.91 11.71 -19.85
N LEU A 16 3.25 11.97 -18.57
CA LEU A 16 4.57 12.47 -18.18
C LEU A 16 5.70 11.52 -18.64
N VAL A 17 5.54 10.21 -18.44
CA VAL A 17 6.54 9.21 -18.87
C VAL A 17 6.70 9.18 -20.38
N ASN A 18 5.61 9.35 -21.13
CA ASN A 18 5.63 9.42 -22.60
C ASN A 18 6.29 10.70 -23.12
N ASP A 19 6.25 11.80 -22.36
CA ASP A 19 6.86 13.08 -22.75
C ASP A 19 8.35 13.19 -22.38
N ILE A 20 8.84 12.36 -21.45
CA ILE A 20 10.25 12.35 -21.01
C ILE A 20 11.27 12.21 -22.14
N PRO A 21 11.09 11.32 -23.15
CA PRO A 21 11.97 11.27 -24.32
C PRO A 21 12.12 12.62 -25.03
N THR A 22 11.01 13.35 -25.19
CA THR A 22 10.99 14.68 -25.83
C THR A 22 11.75 15.70 -24.98
N TYR A 23 11.55 15.70 -23.65
CA TYR A 23 12.30 16.57 -22.74
C TYR A 23 13.80 16.26 -22.76
N ILE A 24 14.19 14.99 -22.86
CA ILE A 24 15.60 14.57 -22.96
C ILE A 24 16.24 15.06 -24.26
N ILE A 25 15.54 14.97 -25.40
CA ILE A 25 16.05 15.44 -26.69
C ILE A 25 16.30 16.95 -26.65
N ASN A 26 15.32 17.72 -26.14
CA ASN A 26 15.46 19.17 -26.01
C ASN A 26 16.58 19.55 -25.02
N SER A 27 16.68 18.84 -23.89
CA SER A 27 17.74 19.06 -22.91
C SER A 27 19.12 18.73 -23.48
N ARG A 28 19.25 17.68 -24.31
CA ARG A 28 20.49 17.35 -24.99
C ARG A 28 20.91 18.43 -25.98
N LYS A 29 19.96 19.00 -26.71
CA LYS A 29 20.22 20.10 -27.65
C LYS A 29 20.75 21.33 -26.92
N PHE A 30 20.06 21.76 -25.85
CA PHE A 30 20.51 22.87 -25.00
C PHE A 30 21.88 22.60 -24.38
N PHE A 31 22.10 21.38 -23.87
CA PHE A 31 23.37 20.98 -23.29
C PHE A 31 24.53 21.04 -24.30
N ASN A 32 24.30 20.59 -25.53
CA ASN A 32 25.29 20.69 -26.60
C ASN A 32 25.56 22.14 -27.02
N GLU A 33 24.53 23.01 -27.08
CA GLU A 33 24.68 24.44 -27.36
C GLU A 33 25.54 25.13 -26.29
N VAL A 34 25.31 24.82 -25.00
CA VAL A 34 26.10 25.36 -23.88
C VAL A 34 27.56 24.90 -23.92
N ILE A 35 27.83 23.64 -24.26
CA ILE A 35 29.22 23.14 -24.38
C ILE A 35 29.97 23.89 -25.50
N ILE A 36 29.31 24.12 -26.64
CA ILE A 36 29.91 24.83 -27.78
C ILE A 36 30.16 26.30 -27.43
N GLU A 37 29.23 26.97 -26.74
CA GLU A 37 29.35 28.38 -26.36
C GLU A 37 30.47 28.63 -25.33
N LEU A 38 30.78 27.64 -24.49
CA LEU A 38 31.80 27.75 -23.43
C LEU A 38 33.23 27.36 -23.88
N ASP A 39 33.44 26.99 -25.15
CA ASP A 39 34.75 26.59 -25.72
C ASP A 39 35.53 25.57 -24.86
N LEU A 40 34.81 24.58 -24.33
CA LEU A 40 35.39 23.59 -23.42
C LEU A 40 36.34 22.64 -24.18
N HIS A 41 37.60 22.55 -23.73
CA HIS A 41 38.59 21.59 -24.26
C HIS A 41 38.03 20.17 -24.32
N GLU A 42 38.43 19.40 -25.36
CA GLU A 42 37.85 18.09 -25.71
C GLU A 42 37.76 17.09 -24.54
N GLU A 43 38.74 17.09 -23.63
CA GLU A 43 38.78 16.19 -22.47
C GLU A 43 37.68 16.49 -21.43
N ASN A 44 37.41 17.78 -21.15
CA ASN A 44 36.36 18.19 -20.22
C ASN A 44 34.95 17.98 -20.80
N SER A 45 34.84 18.09 -22.12
CA SER A 45 33.58 17.91 -22.85
C SER A 45 33.08 16.46 -22.79
N GLN A 46 33.99 15.48 -22.81
CA GLN A 46 33.61 14.06 -22.74
C GLN A 46 33.04 13.67 -21.38
N ILE A 47 33.67 14.11 -20.28
CA ILE A 47 33.20 13.84 -18.90
C ILE A 47 31.80 14.44 -18.65
N LEU A 48 31.56 15.64 -19.20
CA LEU A 48 30.28 16.34 -19.11
C LEU A 48 29.19 15.57 -19.90
N ILE A 49 29.49 15.13 -21.11
CA ILE A 49 28.57 14.33 -21.93
C ILE A 49 28.23 13.00 -21.23
N ASP A 50 29.21 12.31 -20.68
CA ASP A 50 29.00 11.04 -19.98
C ASP A 50 28.18 11.22 -18.70
N SER A 51 28.43 12.29 -17.94
CA SER A 51 27.63 12.65 -16.76
C SER A 51 26.18 12.97 -17.13
N PHE A 52 25.97 13.71 -18.21
CA PHE A 52 24.63 14.02 -18.73
C PHE A 52 23.92 12.75 -19.19
N ASN A 53 24.60 11.86 -19.91
CA ASN A 53 24.04 10.56 -20.32
C ASN A 53 23.66 9.69 -19.12
N ASN A 54 24.47 9.68 -18.05
CA ASN A 54 24.16 8.97 -16.81
C ASN A 54 22.91 9.54 -16.12
N LEU A 55 22.78 10.87 -16.07
CA LEU A 55 21.59 11.54 -15.52
C LEU A 55 20.34 11.20 -16.35
N VAL A 56 20.44 11.26 -17.68
CA VAL A 56 19.37 10.86 -18.61
C VAL A 56 18.93 9.42 -18.35
N ASN A 57 19.89 8.49 -18.24
CA ASN A 57 19.61 7.09 -17.96
C ASN A 57 18.94 6.90 -16.59
N TYR A 58 19.33 7.66 -15.57
CA TYR A 58 18.67 7.65 -14.26
C TYR A 58 17.22 8.12 -14.35
N VAL A 59 16.97 9.23 -15.06
CA VAL A 59 15.60 9.77 -15.25
C VAL A 59 14.72 8.79 -16.01
N ILE A 60 15.20 8.17 -17.09
CA ILE A 60 14.45 7.15 -17.85
C ILE A 60 14.12 5.94 -16.96
N ARG A 61 15.08 5.47 -16.16
CA ARG A 61 14.86 4.35 -15.24
C ARG A 61 13.85 4.71 -14.16
N PHE A 62 13.97 5.90 -13.57
CA PHE A 62 13.01 6.38 -12.58
C PHE A 62 11.60 6.43 -13.18
N ALA A 63 11.44 7.08 -14.32
CA ALA A 63 10.17 7.22 -15.04
C ALA A 63 9.52 5.87 -15.38
N THR A 64 10.29 4.96 -15.97
CA THR A 64 9.81 3.62 -16.34
C THR A 64 9.37 2.82 -15.11
N ASN A 65 9.97 3.04 -13.95
CA ASN A 65 9.60 2.38 -12.70
C ASN A 65 8.42 3.01 -11.97
N LEU A 66 8.03 4.25 -12.29
CA LEU A 66 6.90 4.92 -11.64
C LEU A 66 5.56 4.23 -11.97
N ILE A 67 5.33 3.89 -13.24
CA ILE A 67 4.10 3.23 -13.69
C ILE A 67 3.85 1.92 -12.92
N PRO A 68 4.78 0.94 -12.90
CA PRO A 68 4.58 -0.29 -12.15
C PRO A 68 4.54 -0.07 -10.63
N ALA A 69 5.25 0.91 -10.08
CA ALA A 69 5.18 1.22 -8.65
C ALA A 69 3.78 1.72 -8.25
N LEU A 70 3.19 2.63 -9.04
CA LEU A 70 1.83 3.12 -8.81
C LEU A 70 0.79 2.01 -9.02
N GLY A 71 0.93 1.23 -10.09
CA GLY A 71 0.08 0.06 -10.33
C GLY A 71 0.13 -0.92 -9.16
N GLY A 72 1.32 -1.20 -8.64
CA GLY A 72 1.52 -2.05 -7.46
C GLY A 72 0.90 -1.48 -6.19
N PHE A 73 1.03 -0.17 -5.96
CA PHE A 73 0.39 0.50 -4.83
C PHE A 73 -1.14 0.39 -4.88
N VAL A 74 -1.73 0.67 -6.05
CA VAL A 74 -3.17 0.53 -6.27
C VAL A 74 -3.63 -0.90 -6.07
N ALA A 75 -2.92 -1.87 -6.66
CA ALA A 75 -3.22 -3.28 -6.52
C ALA A 75 -3.19 -3.72 -5.04
N ARG A 76 -2.24 -3.21 -4.23
CA ARG A 76 -2.17 -3.49 -2.79
C ARG A 76 -3.39 -2.95 -2.04
N ILE A 77 -3.83 -1.72 -2.32
CA ILE A 77 -5.03 -1.16 -1.71
C ILE A 77 -6.25 -2.01 -2.07
N LEU A 78 -6.43 -2.32 -3.36
CA LEU A 78 -7.55 -3.14 -3.83
C LEU A 78 -7.54 -4.54 -3.20
N SER A 79 -6.36 -5.15 -3.11
CA SER A 79 -6.17 -6.45 -2.46
C SER A 79 -6.50 -6.38 -0.96
N SER A 80 -6.12 -5.30 -0.29
CA SER A 80 -6.45 -5.07 1.12
C SER A 80 -7.96 -4.95 1.33
N ILE A 81 -8.65 -4.18 0.49
CA ILE A 81 -10.12 -4.08 0.51
C ILE A 81 -10.76 -5.44 0.25
N TRP A 82 -10.26 -6.19 -0.73
CA TRP A 82 -10.74 -7.53 -1.04
C TRP A 82 -10.58 -8.49 0.14
N ASN A 83 -9.43 -8.45 0.83
CA ASN A 83 -9.18 -9.23 2.02
C ASN A 83 -10.15 -8.86 3.16
N VAL A 84 -10.49 -7.58 3.33
CA VAL A 84 -11.50 -7.14 4.31
C VAL A 84 -12.87 -7.72 3.96
N ILE A 85 -13.30 -7.65 2.69
CA ILE A 85 -14.57 -8.21 2.22
C ILE A 85 -14.61 -9.72 2.48
N LEU A 86 -13.56 -10.44 2.10
CA LEU A 86 -13.44 -11.87 2.34
C LEU A 86 -13.52 -12.19 3.84
N GLY A 87 -12.83 -11.40 4.67
CA GLY A 87 -12.90 -11.49 6.12
C GLY A 87 -14.32 -11.29 6.67
N ILE A 88 -15.09 -10.36 6.12
CA ILE A 88 -16.50 -10.14 6.47
C ILE A 88 -17.33 -11.37 6.09
N VAL A 89 -17.17 -11.90 4.88
CA VAL A 89 -17.91 -13.10 4.44
C VAL A 89 -17.63 -14.28 5.37
N ILE A 90 -16.37 -14.56 5.67
CA ILE A 90 -15.98 -15.63 6.60
C ILE A 90 -16.57 -15.37 7.99
N SER A 91 -16.52 -14.13 8.48
CA SER A 91 -17.07 -13.75 9.78
C SER A 91 -18.58 -13.98 9.86
N VAL A 92 -19.32 -13.72 8.78
CA VAL A 92 -20.77 -14.01 8.72
C VAL A 92 -21.02 -15.52 8.84
N TYR A 93 -20.28 -16.35 8.11
CA TYR A 93 -20.38 -17.81 8.23
C TYR A 93 -20.07 -18.30 9.65
N LEU A 94 -18.98 -17.80 10.27
CA LEU A 94 -18.64 -18.14 11.65
C LEU A 94 -19.72 -17.68 12.64
N LEU A 95 -20.37 -16.55 12.37
CA LEU A 95 -21.43 -16.04 13.24
C LEU A 95 -22.71 -16.88 13.16
N ILE A 96 -23.04 -17.42 11.98
CA ILE A 96 -24.16 -18.35 11.80
C ILE A 96 -23.93 -19.61 12.64
N ASP A 97 -22.71 -20.17 12.61
CA ASP A 97 -22.36 -21.38 13.35
C ASP A 97 -21.82 -21.12 14.77
N LYS A 98 -21.98 -19.90 15.31
CA LYS A 98 -21.36 -19.47 16.57
C LYS A 98 -21.66 -20.38 17.75
N ASP A 99 -22.88 -20.92 17.82
CA ASP A 99 -23.34 -21.70 18.97
C ASP A 99 -22.66 -23.08 18.98
N ASN A 100 -22.51 -23.69 17.81
CA ASN A 100 -21.78 -24.93 17.62
C ASN A 100 -20.28 -24.74 17.92
N LEU A 101 -19.69 -23.66 17.40
CA LEU A 101 -18.29 -23.32 17.66
C LEU A 101 -18.03 -23.08 19.15
N CYS A 102 -18.91 -22.32 19.83
CA CYS A 102 -18.79 -22.07 21.26
C CYS A 102 -18.95 -23.34 22.09
N ALA A 103 -19.89 -24.22 21.72
CA ALA A 103 -20.08 -25.51 22.39
C ALA A 103 -18.84 -26.40 22.23
N LEU A 104 -18.26 -26.46 21.03
CA LEU A 104 -17.03 -27.21 20.76
C LEU A 104 -15.85 -26.61 21.53
N SER A 105 -15.67 -25.30 21.52
CA SER A 105 -14.61 -24.62 22.29
C SER A 105 -14.73 -24.90 23.78
N LYS A 106 -15.95 -24.89 24.35
CA LYS A 106 -16.18 -25.30 25.74
C LYS A 106 -15.80 -26.76 25.95
N LYS A 107 -16.28 -27.70 25.14
CA LYS A 107 -15.91 -29.12 25.25
C LYS A 107 -14.40 -29.32 25.22
N VAL A 108 -13.68 -28.65 24.31
CA VAL A 108 -12.22 -28.69 24.25
C VAL A 108 -11.58 -28.12 25.52
N THR A 109 -12.06 -26.98 26.01
CA THR A 109 -11.52 -26.34 27.22
C THR A 109 -11.70 -27.23 28.45
N PHE A 110 -12.90 -27.79 28.66
CA PHE A 110 -13.17 -28.69 29.78
C PHE A 110 -12.50 -30.07 29.61
N GLY A 111 -12.15 -30.47 28.37
CA GLY A 111 -11.40 -31.70 28.11
C GLY A 111 -9.89 -31.56 28.34
N LEU A 112 -9.32 -30.38 28.11
CA LEU A 112 -7.88 -30.13 28.25
C LEU A 112 -7.47 -29.63 29.65
N PHE A 113 -8.37 -28.97 30.38
CA PHE A 113 -8.07 -28.34 31.67
C PHE A 113 -8.93 -28.91 32.79
N PRO A 114 -8.43 -28.95 34.05
CA PRO A 114 -9.25 -29.26 35.21
C PRO A 114 -10.40 -28.26 35.37
N GLU A 115 -11.52 -28.72 35.91
CA GLU A 115 -12.79 -27.96 35.96
C GLU A 115 -12.65 -26.56 36.58
N SER A 116 -11.85 -26.41 37.63
CA SER A 116 -11.57 -25.12 38.28
C SER A 116 -10.95 -24.12 37.30
N TYR A 117 -9.93 -24.54 36.54
CA TYR A 117 -9.25 -23.70 35.56
C TYR A 117 -10.12 -23.43 34.33
N ALA A 118 -10.85 -24.44 33.84
CA ALA A 118 -11.76 -24.29 32.70
C ALA A 118 -12.86 -23.26 32.98
N ASN A 119 -13.45 -23.28 34.19
CA ASN A 119 -14.46 -22.31 34.60
C ASN A 119 -13.89 -20.88 34.68
N GLU A 120 -12.71 -20.70 35.27
CA GLU A 120 -12.05 -19.39 35.30
C GLU A 120 -11.70 -18.87 33.90
N LEU A 121 -11.26 -19.74 32.98
CA LEU A 121 -11.02 -19.36 31.58
C LEU A 121 -12.30 -18.88 30.89
N VAL A 122 -13.42 -19.58 31.06
CA VAL A 122 -14.70 -19.17 30.46
C VAL A 122 -15.17 -17.82 31.00
N LYS A 123 -14.99 -17.57 32.31
CA LYS A 123 -15.28 -16.27 32.92
C LYS A 123 -14.38 -15.17 32.35
N LEU A 124 -13.08 -15.44 32.21
CA LEU A 124 -12.12 -14.50 31.65
C LEU A 124 -12.47 -14.14 30.20
N VAL A 125 -12.83 -15.12 29.37
CA VAL A 125 -13.26 -14.90 27.98
C VAL A 125 -14.52 -14.03 27.92
N HIS A 126 -15.50 -14.25 28.79
CA HIS A 126 -16.70 -13.39 28.86
C HIS A 126 -16.35 -11.94 29.24
N LYS A 127 -15.51 -11.77 30.28
CA LYS A 127 -15.07 -10.44 30.72
C LYS A 127 -14.26 -9.73 29.65
N SER A 128 -13.40 -10.47 28.95
CA SER A 128 -12.62 -10.01 27.81
C SER A 128 -13.54 -9.54 26.68
N ASN A 129 -14.48 -10.38 26.23
CA ASN A 129 -15.45 -10.02 25.19
C ASN A 129 -16.23 -8.74 25.52
N TYR A 130 -16.69 -8.60 26.76
CA TYR A 130 -17.39 -7.39 27.21
C TYR A 130 -16.50 -6.14 27.19
N THR A 131 -15.27 -6.25 27.67
CA THR A 131 -14.32 -5.13 27.76
C THR A 131 -13.84 -4.70 26.36
N PHE A 132 -13.38 -5.65 25.55
CA PHE A 132 -12.90 -5.39 24.19
C PHE A 132 -14.03 -4.94 23.27
N GLY A 133 -15.23 -5.51 23.39
CA GLY A 133 -16.37 -5.09 22.58
C GLY A 133 -16.71 -3.61 22.79
N ARG A 134 -16.78 -3.16 24.04
CA ARG A 134 -17.03 -1.73 24.36
C ARG A 134 -15.87 -0.83 23.96
N PHE A 135 -14.63 -1.29 24.13
CA PHE A 135 -13.44 -0.54 23.72
C PHE A 135 -13.38 -0.35 22.20
N LEU A 136 -13.62 -1.41 21.41
CA LEU A 136 -13.63 -1.35 19.94
C LEU A 136 -14.73 -0.44 19.43
N VAL A 137 -15.97 -0.61 19.92
CA VAL A 137 -17.09 0.28 19.53
C VAL A 137 -16.77 1.73 19.88
N GLY A 138 -16.22 1.99 21.08
CA GLY A 138 -15.78 3.32 21.48
C GLY A 138 -14.73 3.90 20.53
N LYS A 139 -13.70 3.12 20.18
CA LYS A 139 -12.63 3.54 19.25
C LYS A 139 -13.12 3.76 17.82
N ILE A 140 -14.07 2.96 17.34
CA ILE A 140 -14.66 3.13 16.00
C ILE A 140 -15.46 4.43 15.95
N ILE A 141 -16.29 4.71 16.96
CA ILE A 141 -17.07 5.95 17.04
C ILE A 141 -16.14 7.16 17.15
N ASP A 142 -15.14 7.10 18.03
CA ASP A 142 -14.12 8.14 18.22
C ASP A 142 -13.38 8.45 16.90
N SER A 143 -12.95 7.41 16.19
CA SER A 143 -12.28 7.53 14.89
C SER A 143 -13.19 8.02 13.76
N MET A 144 -14.51 7.80 13.85
CA MET A 144 -15.48 8.29 12.87
C MET A 144 -15.83 9.77 13.07
N ILE A 145 -15.77 10.26 14.32
CA ILE A 145 -16.07 11.66 14.66
C ILE A 145 -14.86 12.56 14.47
N ILE A 146 -13.68 12.09 14.89
CA ILE A 146 -12.42 12.86 14.83
C ILE A 146 -11.71 12.69 13.49
N GLY A 147 -11.88 11.52 12.85
CA GLY A 147 -11.27 11.18 11.56
C GLY A 147 -11.78 12.00 10.39
#